data_AF-A0A930AA98-F1
#
_entry.id   AF-A0A930AA98-F1
#
_cell.length_a   1.000
_cell.length_b   1.000
_cell.length_c   1.000
_cell.angle_alpha   90.00
_cell.angle_beta   90.00
_cell.angle_gamma   90.00
#
_symmetry.space_group_name_H-M   'P 1'
#
loop_
_entity.id
_entity.type
_entity.pdbx_description
1 polymer ?
#
loop_
_entity_poly.entity_id
_entity_poly.type
_entity_poly.pdbx_seq_one_letter_code
_entity_poly.pdbx_strand_id
1 'polypeptide(L)' 'QSLLGAVPIPDPQIEKAKVVKPYSLDSHHYDEDKPAFHEIKPGHFVWANNAELAEYRKNMK' A
#
# COMPACT_ATOMS: atom_id res chain seq x y z
N GLN A 1 2.93 2.38 -1.66
CA GLN A 1 2.94 3.86 -1.70
C GLN A 1 3.07 4.37 -0.28
N SER A 2 3.92 5.36 -0.02
CA SER A 2 4.33 5.72 1.35
C SER A 2 3.44 6.80 1.96
N LEU A 3 3.09 6.64 3.25
CA LEU A 3 2.41 7.62 4.10
C LEU A 3 3.17 8.95 4.23
N LEU A 4 4.47 8.98 3.87
CA LEU A 4 5.30 10.18 3.86
C LEU A 4 4.81 11.24 2.85
N GLY A 5 4.00 10.86 1.87
CA GLY A 5 3.37 11.81 0.95
C GLY A 5 2.23 12.63 1.56
N ALA A 6 1.75 12.30 2.76
CA ALA A 6 0.68 13.05 3.42
C ALA A 6 1.16 14.34 4.10
N VAL A 7 2.48 14.55 4.22
CA VAL A 7 3.04 15.77 4.82
C VAL A 7 2.81 16.96 3.87
N PRO A 8 2.24 18.08 4.37
CA PRO A 8 2.07 19.27 3.56
C PRO A 8 3.43 19.93 3.31
N ILE A 9 3.74 20.19 2.05
CA ILE A 9 4.95 20.93 1.68
C ILE A 9 4.67 22.42 1.88
N PRO A 10 5.60 23.20 2.46
CA PRO A 10 5.37 24.61 2.78
C PRO A 10 5.15 25.50 1.55
N ASP A 11 5.47 25.04 0.34
CA ASP A 11 5.24 25.77 -0.90
C ASP A 11 3.82 25.52 -1.46
N PRO A 12 2.95 26.55 -1.52
CA PRO A 12 1.57 26.41 -1.97
C PRO A 12 1.42 26.11 -3.46
N GLN A 13 2.43 26.38 -4.31
CA GLN A 13 2.37 26.02 -5.73
C GLN A 13 2.58 24.51 -5.92
N ILE A 14 3.50 23.94 -5.14
CA ILE A 14 3.83 22.51 -5.18
C ILE A 14 2.72 21.67 -4.56
N GLU A 15 2.15 22.12 -3.43
CA GLU A 15 1.08 21.38 -2.74
C GLU A 15 -0.22 21.32 -3.56
N LYS A 16 -0.52 22.33 -4.39
CA LYS A 16 -1.69 22.29 -5.30
C LYS A 16 -1.54 21.31 -6.46
N ALA A 17 -0.31 21.06 -6.91
CA ALA A 17 -0.02 20.09 -7.98
C ALA A 17 0.06 18.65 -7.46
N LYS A 18 0.02 18.47 -6.14
CA LYS A 18 0.08 17.16 -5.48
C LYS A 18 -1.17 16.36 -5.80
N VAL A 19 -0.98 15.26 -6.52
CA VAL A 19 -2.05 14.28 -6.78
C VAL A 19 -2.21 13.42 -5.53
N VAL A 20 -3.15 13.81 -4.67
CA VAL A 20 -3.59 13.00 -3.53
C VAL A 20 -4.33 11.79 -4.09
N LYS A 21 -3.73 10.60 -3.96
CA LYS A 21 -4.42 9.35 -4.30
C LYS A 21 -5.40 9.04 -3.18
N PRO A 22 -6.72 9.09 -3.41
CA PRO A 22 -7.70 8.75 -2.39
C PRO A 22 -7.56 7.27 -2.02
N TYR A 23 -7.71 6.96 -0.74
CA TYR A 23 -7.73 5.58 -0.27
C TYR A 23 -9.10 4.97 -0.57
N SER A 24 -9.16 4.03 -1.52
CA SER A 24 -10.37 3.26 -1.85
C SER A 24 -10.41 1.96 -1.06
N LEU A 25 -11.45 1.77 -0.24
CA LEU A 25 -11.66 0.55 0.55
C LEU A 25 -11.96 -0.68 -0.34
N ASP A 26 -12.48 -0.47 -1.54
CA ASP A 26 -12.81 -1.51 -2.53
C ASP A 26 -11.59 -2.25 -3.09
N SER A 27 -10.38 -1.76 -2.81
CA SER A 27 -9.15 -2.42 -3.25
C SER A 27 -8.87 -3.73 -2.49
N HIS A 28 -9.53 -3.96 -1.36
CA HIS A 28 -9.29 -5.15 -0.55
C HIS A 28 -10.53 -6.05 -0.49
N HIS A 29 -10.47 -7.17 -1.21
CA HIS A 29 -11.49 -8.21 -1.19
C HIS A 29 -11.19 -9.21 -0.07
N TYR A 30 -11.48 -8.84 1.18
CA TYR A 30 -11.27 -9.70 2.36
C TYR A 30 -12.46 -10.61 2.69
N ASP A 31 -13.50 -10.62 1.86
CA ASP A 31 -14.71 -11.42 2.08
C ASP A 31 -14.47 -12.94 1.92
N GLU A 32 -13.61 -13.34 0.97
CA GLU A 32 -13.40 -14.76 0.64
C GLU A 32 -12.13 -15.34 1.27
N ASP A 33 -11.05 -14.56 1.35
CA ASP A 33 -9.76 -15.01 1.87
C ASP A 33 -9.31 -14.10 3.02
N LYS A 34 -9.30 -14.68 4.24
CA LYS A 34 -8.85 -13.95 5.43
C LYS A 34 -7.37 -13.64 5.29
N PRO A 35 -6.97 -12.37 5.43
CA PRO A 35 -5.56 -12.01 5.40
C PRO A 35 -4.83 -12.58 6.62
N ALA A 36 -3.57 -12.94 6.44
CA ALA A 36 -2.69 -13.39 7.51
C ALA A 36 -1.35 -12.65 7.46
N PHE A 37 -0.62 -12.68 8.58
CA PHE A 37 0.74 -12.15 8.62
C PHE A 37 1.67 -13.10 7.86
N HIS A 38 2.25 -12.60 6.78
CA HIS A 38 3.24 -13.34 6.00
C HIS A 38 4.55 -12.58 5.90
N GLU A 39 5.65 -13.30 6.06
CA GLU A 39 7.00 -12.78 5.87
C GLU A 39 7.34 -12.78 4.37
N ILE A 40 7.63 -11.60 3.82
CA ILE A 40 7.99 -11.45 2.40
C ILE A 40 9.51 -11.30 2.25
N LYS A 41 10.16 -10.62 3.20
CA LYS A 41 11.62 -10.49 3.32
C LYS A 41 11.99 -10.69 4.80
N PRO A 42 13.22 -11.12 5.10
CA PRO A 42 13.68 -11.25 6.49
C PRO A 42 13.44 -9.94 7.26
N GLY A 43 12.58 -9.98 8.27
CA GLY A 43 12.20 -8.82 9.08
C GLY A 43 11.14 -7.89 8.47
N HIS A 44 10.51 -8.26 7.34
CA HIS A 44 9.42 -7.52 6.72
C HIS A 44 8.15 -8.37 6.61
N PHE A 45 7.19 -8.05 7.47
CA PHE A 45 5.90 -8.72 7.56
C PHE A 45 4.82 -7.87 6.91
N VAL A 46 3.97 -8.51 6.11
CA VAL A 46 2.83 -7.86 5.47
C VAL A 46 1.57 -8.63 5.83
N TRP A 47 0.51 -7.89 6.13
CA TRP A 47 -0.84 -8.42 6.32
C TRP A 47 -1.53 -8.44 4.95
N ALA A 48 -1.60 -9.62 4.33
CA ALA A 48 -2.07 -9.78 2.96
C ALA A 48 -2.76 -11.13 2.76
N ASN A 49 -3.60 -11.22 1.74
CA ASN A 49 -4.14 -12.50 1.27
C ASN A 49 -3.14 -13.22 0.33
N ASN A 50 -3.46 -14.46 -0.06
CA ASN A 50 -2.58 -15.26 -0.93
C ASN A 50 -2.37 -14.62 -2.32
N ALA A 51 -3.38 -13.95 -2.87
CA ALA A 51 -3.32 -13.31 -4.20
C ALA A 51 -2.44 -12.05 -4.21
N GLU A 52 -2.65 -11.16 -3.24
CA GLU A 52 -1.85 -9.95 -2.98
C GLU A 52 -0.40 -10.33 -2.70
N LEU A 53 -0.16 -11.41 -1.95
CA LEU A 53 1.18 -11.88 -1.66
C LEU A 53 1.93 -12.37 -2.90
N ALA A 54 1.24 -13.05 -3.82
CA ALA A 54 1.81 -13.43 -5.11
C ALA A 54 2.17 -12.19 -5.96
N GLU A 55 1.33 -11.15 -5.92
CA GLU A 55 1.58 -9.89 -6.60
C GLU A 55 2.77 -9.13 -5.97
N TYR A 56 2.86 -9.06 -4.65
CA TYR A 56 3.98 -8.43 -3.94
C TYR A 56 5.30 -9.14 -4.24
N ARG A 57 5.31 -10.48 -4.30
CA ARG A 57 6.50 -11.25 -4.69
C ARG A 57 6.91 -10.98 -6.14
N LYS A 58 5.95 -10.79 -7.05
CA LYS A 58 6.22 -10.46 -8.46
C LYS A 58 6.80 -9.05 -8.63
N ASN A 59 6.26 -8.08 -7.88
CA ASN A 59 6.71 -6.69 -7.90
C ASN A 59 8.02 -6.44 -7.11
N MET A 60 8.53 -7.46 -6.40
CA MET A 60 9.80 -7.40 -5.67
C MET A 60 11.01 -7.97 -6.44
N LYS A 61 10.83 -8.39 -7.69
CA LYS A 61 11.95 -8.63 -8.62
C LYS A 61 12.60 -7.30 -9.03
#